data_AF-A0A7S1FBR5-F1
#
_entry.id   AF-A0A7S1FBR5-F1
#
_cell.length_a   1.000
_cell.length_b   1.000
_cell.length_c   1.000
_cell.angle_alpha   90.00
_cell.angle_beta   90.00
_cell.angle_gamma   90.00
#
_symmetry.space_group_name_H-M   'P 1'
#
loop_
_entity.id
_entity.type
_entity.pdbx_description
1 polymer ?
#
loop_
_entity_poly.entity_id
_entity_poly.type
_entity_poly.pdbx_seq_one_letter_code
_entity_poly.pdbx_strand_id
1 'polypeptide(L)'
;MSTSNGMGSLHTVSSSIHQTSDLTHPSTTSTSTKRDFLKTQLRVGSAMGDKVNYSLSQKVFHSGDVPREVLEAKKLVQKKKQRTILGTERAEWNQSTIADARHKDVSKDLKRQLLKVRAGLMDEYVQKPSKFHAEDAIRDRQKFVVSITGKGPVGKLSGKWFNSVDERGLPKHCDEAWPDWNASSSTYTKDDRKEVEESFCAFEERRIRSNTSKVTGRYVHPMQSTQFISAQQRETKLEFHELKQQFKRDLKAEFPTASEERLQAMAQRLLDDKLLQDEKLARFPVQEGHFRPNLTLTSQDRRYKVHEHTGTWAWSEAEQCHCWTCCMNFSEDSRGCEHRVVNPDAWSLAGFERYHAGKGL
;
A
#
# COMPACT_ATOMS: atom_id res chain seq x y z
N MET A 1 -66.44 -18.88 -10.35
CA MET A 1 -66.12 -17.58 -10.97
C MET A 1 -65.18 -17.82 -12.14
N SER A 2 -65.39 -17.02 -13.19
CA SER A 2 -65.07 -17.23 -14.60
C SER A 2 -63.62 -17.52 -15.01
N THR A 3 -63.54 -18.23 -16.13
CA THR A 3 -62.42 -18.60 -17.01
C THR A 3 -61.76 -17.43 -17.76
N SER A 4 -60.48 -17.58 -18.14
CA SER A 4 -59.87 -17.30 -19.48
C SER A 4 -58.33 -17.28 -19.35
N ASN A 5 -57.53 -18.15 -19.96
CA ASN A 5 -57.19 -18.35 -21.38
C ASN A 5 -56.74 -17.08 -22.12
N GLY A 6 -55.43 -17.00 -22.40
CA GLY A 6 -54.81 -16.07 -23.34
C GLY A 6 -53.70 -16.77 -24.12
N MET A 7 -54.07 -17.31 -25.29
CA MET A 7 -53.15 -17.81 -26.31
C MET A 7 -52.63 -16.66 -27.17
N GLY A 8 -51.39 -16.83 -27.66
CA GLY A 8 -51.04 -16.54 -29.05
C GLY A 8 -50.46 -15.17 -29.38
N SER A 9 -49.20 -15.15 -29.83
CA SER A 9 -48.87 -14.44 -31.07
C SER A 9 -47.59 -15.02 -31.68
N LEU A 10 -47.77 -15.69 -32.81
CA LEU A 10 -46.74 -16.07 -33.78
C LEU A 10 -46.53 -14.86 -34.71
N HIS A 11 -45.28 -14.41 -34.87
CA HIS A 11 -44.90 -13.54 -35.98
C HIS A 11 -43.84 -14.22 -36.84
N THR A 12 -44.23 -14.47 -38.08
CA THR A 12 -43.46 -15.07 -39.18
C THR A 12 -43.01 -13.96 -40.13
N VAL A 13 -41.73 -14.01 -40.51
CA VAL A 13 -41.02 -13.46 -41.69
C VAL A 13 -41.29 -12.01 -42.16
N SER A 14 -40.22 -11.24 -42.31
CA SER A 14 -39.94 -10.57 -43.59
C SER A 14 -38.47 -10.20 -43.72
N SER A 15 -37.82 -10.86 -44.66
CA SER A 15 -36.52 -10.54 -45.23
C SER A 15 -36.60 -9.21 -45.96
N SER A 16 -35.74 -8.25 -45.62
CA SER A 16 -35.52 -7.04 -46.44
C SER A 16 -34.03 -6.83 -46.64
N ILE A 17 -33.63 -7.03 -47.89
CA ILE A 17 -32.36 -6.66 -48.49
C ILE A 17 -32.42 -5.16 -48.78
N HIS A 18 -31.62 -4.36 -48.09
CA HIS A 18 -31.26 -3.00 -48.49
C HIS A 18 -29.73 -2.95 -48.59
N GLN A 19 -29.19 -3.02 -49.80
CA GLN A 19 -28.72 -1.88 -50.58
C GLN A 19 -27.74 -0.99 -49.81
N THR A 20 -26.48 -1.19 -50.16
CA THR A 20 -25.31 -0.36 -49.87
C THR A 20 -25.53 1.07 -50.35
N SER A 21 -25.69 2.00 -49.42
CA SER A 21 -25.57 3.43 -49.68
C SER A 21 -24.31 3.96 -49.01
N ASP A 22 -23.43 4.52 -49.84
CA ASP A 22 -22.21 5.23 -49.51
C ASP A 22 -22.37 6.19 -48.32
N LEU A 23 -21.68 5.90 -47.23
CA LEU A 23 -21.45 6.85 -46.15
C LEU A 23 -20.17 7.63 -46.47
N THR A 24 -20.36 8.69 -47.24
CA THR A 24 -19.46 9.84 -47.29
C THR A 24 -19.25 10.38 -45.87
N HIS A 25 -18.05 10.19 -45.34
CA HIS A 25 -17.62 10.86 -44.12
C HIS A 25 -17.68 12.38 -44.33
N PRO A 26 -18.41 13.15 -43.49
CA PRO A 26 -18.24 14.59 -43.48
C PRO A 26 -16.83 14.88 -43.01
N SER A 27 -15.98 15.35 -43.94
CA SER A 27 -14.68 15.93 -43.63
C SER A 27 -14.91 17.15 -42.75
N THR A 28 -14.87 16.95 -41.43
CA THR A 28 -14.70 18.02 -40.47
C THR A 28 -13.35 18.65 -40.76
N THR A 29 -13.38 19.73 -41.55
CA THR A 29 -12.31 20.70 -41.68
C THR A 29 -12.09 21.30 -40.29
N SER A 30 -11.33 20.58 -39.46
CA SER A 30 -10.66 21.19 -38.34
C SER A 30 -9.79 22.28 -38.93
N THR A 31 -10.23 23.52 -38.74
CA THR A 31 -9.38 24.69 -38.88
C THR A 31 -8.28 24.50 -37.85
N SER A 32 -7.22 23.79 -38.27
CA SER A 32 -6.01 23.67 -37.49
C SER A 32 -5.51 25.09 -37.33
N THR A 33 -5.72 25.64 -36.15
CA THR A 33 -4.97 26.78 -35.68
C THR A 33 -3.53 26.32 -35.78
N LYS A 34 -2.85 26.73 -36.86
CA LYS A 34 -1.42 26.49 -37.09
C LYS A 34 -0.73 27.07 -35.88
N ARG A 35 -0.47 26.22 -34.89
CA ARG A 35 0.24 26.62 -33.68
C ARG A 35 1.65 26.97 -34.15
N ASP A 36 2.05 28.19 -33.85
CA ASP A 36 3.17 28.93 -34.43
C ASP A 36 4.53 28.46 -33.87
N PHE A 37 4.72 27.15 -33.69
CA PHE A 37 5.78 26.60 -32.83
C PHE A 37 7.02 26.06 -33.56
N LEU A 38 7.11 26.19 -34.88
CA LEU A 38 8.30 25.79 -35.65
C LEU A 38 8.64 26.86 -36.68
N LYS A 39 9.34 27.92 -36.24
CA LYS A 39 9.79 29.01 -37.12
C LYS A 39 10.99 28.62 -37.99
N THR A 40 11.65 27.51 -37.69
CA THR A 40 12.84 27.04 -38.39
C THR A 40 12.66 25.61 -38.88
N GLN A 41 12.55 25.44 -40.21
CA GLN A 41 12.63 24.12 -40.84
C GLN A 41 14.07 23.62 -40.77
N LEU A 42 14.40 22.90 -39.71
CA LEU A 42 15.63 22.10 -39.68
C LEU A 42 15.37 20.80 -40.46
N ARG A 43 15.95 20.68 -41.67
CA ARG A 43 16.03 19.40 -42.37
C ARG A 43 16.95 18.47 -41.57
N VAL A 44 16.38 17.71 -40.65
CA VAL A 44 17.07 16.58 -40.04
C VAL A 44 17.06 15.45 -41.05
N GLY A 45 18.23 14.83 -41.25
CA GLY A 45 18.55 13.95 -42.38
C GLY A 45 17.45 12.99 -42.82
N SER A 46 17.46 12.66 -44.11
CA SER A 46 16.52 11.75 -44.74
C SER A 46 16.55 10.35 -44.11
N ALA A 47 15.39 9.84 -43.70
CA ALA A 47 15.21 8.46 -43.27
C ALA A 47 15.05 7.47 -44.46
N MET A 48 15.22 7.94 -45.70
CA MET A 48 15.08 7.11 -46.91
C MET A 48 16.25 6.13 -47.12
N GLY A 49 17.22 6.06 -46.19
CA GLY A 49 18.25 5.03 -46.19
C GLY A 49 18.29 4.32 -44.84
N ASP A 50 18.60 3.03 -44.84
CA ASP A 50 18.74 2.16 -43.65
C ASP A 50 19.80 2.64 -42.63
N LYS A 51 20.50 3.75 -42.91
CA LYS A 51 21.51 4.35 -42.04
C LYS A 51 21.01 5.68 -41.51
N VAL A 52 20.81 5.71 -40.20
CA VAL A 52 20.49 6.91 -39.44
C VAL A 52 21.72 7.83 -39.41
N ASN A 53 21.70 8.93 -40.19
CA ASN A 53 22.82 9.87 -40.34
C ASN A 53 22.88 10.98 -39.27
N TYR A 54 22.26 10.80 -38.11
CA TYR A 54 22.34 11.77 -37.01
C TYR A 54 22.82 11.10 -35.72
N SER A 55 23.59 11.82 -34.92
CA SER A 55 24.03 11.31 -33.62
C SER A 55 22.90 11.37 -32.60
N LEU A 56 22.86 10.42 -31.66
CA LEU A 56 21.90 10.44 -30.54
C LEU A 56 22.00 11.71 -29.66
N SER A 57 23.11 12.43 -29.75
CA SER A 57 23.35 13.69 -29.04
C SER A 57 22.78 14.92 -29.75
N GLN A 58 22.48 14.84 -31.05
CA GLN A 58 21.89 15.95 -31.80
C GLN A 58 20.41 16.13 -31.43
N LYS A 59 20.08 17.28 -30.85
CA LYS A 59 18.71 17.65 -30.49
C LYS A 59 18.06 18.34 -31.68
N VAL A 60 16.99 17.74 -32.18
CA VAL A 60 16.20 18.24 -33.33
C VAL A 60 15.41 19.50 -32.97
N PHE A 61 15.03 19.65 -31.70
CA PHE A 61 14.26 20.79 -31.20
C PHE A 61 15.10 21.63 -30.25
N HIS A 62 15.02 22.96 -30.37
CA HIS A 62 15.55 23.85 -29.35
C HIS A 62 14.75 23.65 -28.06
N SER A 63 15.39 23.84 -26.91
CA SER A 63 14.74 23.68 -25.61
C SER A 63 13.55 24.61 -25.39
N GLY A 64 13.46 25.71 -26.15
CA GLY A 64 12.32 26.64 -26.14
C GLY A 64 11.11 26.17 -26.95
N ASP A 65 11.31 25.30 -27.95
CA ASP A 65 10.24 24.87 -28.87
C ASP A 65 9.49 23.63 -28.37
N VAL A 66 10.01 22.97 -27.33
CA VAL A 66 9.37 21.79 -26.73
C VAL A 66 8.32 22.25 -25.71
N PRO A 67 7.04 21.87 -25.87
CA PRO A 67 6.00 22.21 -24.90
C PRO A 67 6.37 21.77 -23.48
N ARG A 68 6.02 22.59 -22.47
CA ARG A 68 6.35 22.32 -21.06
C ARG A 68 5.81 20.96 -20.59
N GLU A 69 4.63 20.57 -21.04
CA GLU A 69 4.01 19.28 -20.74
C GLU A 69 4.89 18.09 -21.16
N VAL A 70 5.51 18.17 -22.35
CA VAL A 70 6.38 17.11 -22.88
C VAL A 70 7.70 17.07 -22.09
N LEU A 71 8.23 18.21 -21.68
CA LEU A 71 9.43 18.28 -20.83
C LEU A 71 9.16 17.67 -19.45
N GLU A 72 8.01 17.93 -18.87
CA GLU A 72 7.59 17.36 -17.58
C GLU A 72 7.38 15.84 -17.69
N ALA A 73 6.69 15.37 -18.73
CA ALA A 73 6.54 13.94 -19.00
C ALA A 73 7.90 13.24 -19.16
N LYS A 74 8.83 13.84 -19.91
CA LYS A 74 10.20 13.31 -20.07
C LYS A 74 10.93 13.22 -18.73
N LYS A 75 10.84 14.25 -17.88
CA LYS A 75 11.44 14.24 -16.54
C LYS A 75 10.85 13.12 -15.68
N LEU A 76 9.53 12.92 -15.72
CA LEU A 76 8.86 11.83 -15.01
C LEU A 76 9.34 10.46 -15.48
N VAL A 77 9.46 10.25 -16.79
CA VAL A 77 9.96 8.98 -17.34
C VAL A 77 11.43 8.75 -16.98
N GLN A 78 12.29 9.78 -17.08
CA GLN A 78 13.69 9.67 -16.68
C GLN A 78 13.84 9.35 -15.19
N LYS A 79 13.03 10.01 -14.34
CA LYS A 79 12.96 9.74 -12.91
C LYS A 79 12.54 8.28 -12.62
N LYS A 80 11.55 7.75 -13.36
CA LYS A 80 11.13 6.34 -13.24
C LYS A 80 12.17 5.35 -13.76
N LYS A 81 12.94 5.71 -14.80
CA LYS A 81 13.97 4.84 -15.39
C LYS A 81 15.25 4.78 -14.55
N GLN A 82 15.61 5.86 -13.86
CA GLN A 82 16.72 5.82 -12.91
C GLN A 82 16.32 4.92 -11.75
N ARG A 83 16.90 3.71 -11.69
CA ARG A 83 16.73 2.83 -10.54
C ARG A 83 17.19 3.60 -9.31
N THR A 84 16.29 3.83 -8.36
CA THR A 84 16.63 4.40 -7.06
C THR A 84 17.37 3.32 -6.26
N ILE A 85 18.66 3.12 -6.55
CA ILE A 85 19.47 2.03 -5.97
C ILE A 85 19.50 2.10 -4.44
N LEU A 86 19.42 3.32 -3.90
CA LEU A 86 19.42 3.60 -2.46
C LEU A 86 18.00 3.61 -1.83
N GLY A 87 16.93 3.44 -2.62
CA GLY A 87 15.55 3.39 -2.11
C GLY A 87 15.06 4.64 -1.37
N THR A 88 15.74 5.79 -1.54
CA THR A 88 15.47 7.01 -0.76
C THR A 88 14.15 7.70 -1.15
N GLU A 89 13.63 7.45 -2.35
CA GLU A 89 12.34 7.98 -2.79
C GLU A 89 11.20 7.01 -2.45
N ARG A 90 10.16 7.52 -1.78
CA ARG A 90 8.97 6.74 -1.45
C ARG A 90 8.18 6.43 -2.72
N ALA A 91 7.88 5.16 -2.96
CA ALA A 91 7.01 4.74 -4.05
C ALA A 91 5.56 5.23 -3.82
N GLU A 92 4.89 5.69 -4.88
CA GLU A 92 3.55 6.28 -4.83
C GLU A 92 2.48 5.33 -4.29
N TRP A 93 2.64 4.01 -4.44
CA TRP A 93 1.73 3.00 -3.91
C TRP A 93 1.85 2.80 -2.38
N ASN A 94 2.93 3.29 -1.76
CA ASN A 94 3.21 3.16 -0.33
C ASN A 94 2.68 4.35 0.49
N GLN A 95 1.60 5.01 0.02
CA GLN A 95 0.98 6.13 0.75
C GLN A 95 0.06 5.68 1.89
N SER A 96 -0.43 4.44 1.89
CA SER A 96 -1.49 3.98 2.78
C SER A 96 -1.04 3.23 4.04
N THR A 97 0.26 2.96 4.24
CA THR A 97 0.77 2.15 5.36
C THR A 97 1.40 2.93 6.51
N ILE A 98 1.23 4.26 6.57
CA ILE A 98 1.68 5.04 7.73
C ILE A 98 0.46 5.44 8.57
N ALA A 99 0.23 4.67 9.64
CA ALA A 99 -0.72 4.98 10.71
C ALA A 99 -0.27 6.15 11.61
N ASP A 100 0.94 6.68 11.45
CA ASP A 100 1.44 7.81 12.24
C ASP A 100 2.18 8.86 11.39
N ALA A 101 1.44 9.89 10.97
CA ALA A 101 1.96 11.03 10.22
C ALA A 101 2.88 11.97 11.03
N ARG A 102 3.34 11.58 12.23
CA ARG A 102 4.12 12.44 13.14
C ARG A 102 5.64 12.35 12.97
N HIS A 103 6.15 11.36 12.23
CA HIS A 103 7.57 11.27 11.88
C HIS A 103 7.77 11.42 10.37
N LYS A 104 7.50 12.63 9.88
CA LYS A 104 8.26 13.12 8.73
C LYS A 104 9.59 13.59 9.27
N ASP A 105 10.59 12.72 9.19
CA ASP A 105 11.99 13.12 9.13
C ASP A 105 12.15 13.98 7.89
N VAL A 106 11.82 15.25 8.07
CA VAL A 106 12.39 16.31 7.27
C VAL A 106 13.88 16.20 7.58
N SER A 107 14.65 15.61 6.68
CA SER A 107 16.05 16.00 6.52
C SER A 107 16.02 17.47 6.13
N LYS A 108 15.81 18.31 7.15
CA LYS A 108 15.94 19.75 7.06
C LYS A 108 17.40 19.92 6.68
N ASP A 109 17.58 20.29 5.42
CA ASP A 109 18.80 20.77 4.83
C ASP A 109 19.51 21.68 5.85
N LEU A 110 20.41 21.08 6.64
CA LEU A 110 20.96 21.67 7.88
C LEU A 110 21.68 22.98 7.53
N LYS A 111 22.22 23.04 6.32
CA LYS A 111 22.85 24.20 5.70
C LYS A 111 21.86 25.37 5.52
N ARG A 112 20.64 25.12 5.04
CA ARG A 112 19.59 26.15 4.95
C ARG A 112 19.13 26.62 6.33
N GLN A 113 19.10 25.73 7.32
CA GLN A 113 18.73 26.09 8.69
C GLN A 113 19.82 26.95 9.35
N LEU A 114 21.10 26.58 9.18
CA LEU A 114 22.24 27.38 9.64
C LEU A 114 22.32 28.75 8.94
N LEU A 115 21.99 28.83 7.65
CA LEU A 115 21.86 30.11 6.93
C LEU A 115 20.76 30.99 7.50
N LYS A 116 19.61 30.42 7.91
CA LYS A 116 18.51 31.16 8.55
C LYS A 116 18.86 31.63 9.97
N VAL A 117 19.60 30.81 10.73
CA VAL A 117 20.13 31.20 12.05
C VAL A 117 21.15 32.33 11.89
N ARG A 118 22.08 32.21 10.94
CA ARG A 118 23.08 33.27 10.66
C ARG A 118 22.46 34.57 10.15
N ALA A 119 21.31 34.49 9.47
CA ALA A 119 20.56 35.65 9.01
C ALA A 119 19.65 36.26 10.08
N GLY A 120 19.65 35.76 11.33
CA GLY A 120 18.80 36.25 12.42
C GLY A 120 17.31 35.95 12.25
N LEU A 121 16.92 35.21 11.21
CA LEU A 121 15.52 34.98 10.82
C LEU A 121 14.80 33.93 11.71
N MET A 122 15.52 33.28 12.62
CA MET A 122 14.99 32.26 13.54
C MET A 122 14.84 32.74 14.99
N ASP A 123 15.32 33.93 15.33
CA ASP A 123 15.28 34.45 16.71
C ASP A 123 13.95 35.14 17.04
N GLU A 124 13.15 35.49 16.02
CA GLU A 124 11.79 35.98 16.22
C GLU A 124 10.83 34.80 16.44
N TYR A 125 10.19 34.77 17.61
CA TYR A 125 9.16 33.79 17.96
C TYR A 125 7.93 34.00 17.06
N VAL A 126 7.92 33.32 15.91
CA VAL A 126 6.74 33.29 15.03
C VAL A 126 5.64 32.52 15.75
N GLN A 127 4.68 33.26 16.34
CA GLN A 127 3.42 32.68 16.81
C GLN A 127 2.75 32.00 15.63
N LYS A 128 2.82 30.66 15.59
CA LYS A 128 2.08 29.90 14.61
C LYS A 128 0.60 30.16 14.89
N PRO A 129 -0.19 30.64 13.91
CA PRO A 129 -1.62 30.82 14.11
C PRO A 129 -2.19 29.49 14.62
N SER A 130 -2.97 29.57 15.70
CA SER A 130 -3.59 28.40 16.30
C SER A 130 -4.41 27.69 15.22
N LYS A 131 -4.27 26.36 15.13
CA LYS A 131 -4.90 25.54 14.10
C LYS A 131 -6.42 25.38 14.32
N PHE A 132 -7.13 26.44 14.68
CA PHE A 132 -8.58 26.44 14.83
C PHE A 132 -9.31 26.28 13.48
N HIS A 133 -8.64 26.52 12.34
CA HIS A 133 -9.23 26.28 11.01
C HIS A 133 -9.32 24.81 10.59
N ALA A 134 -8.94 23.85 11.44
CA ALA A 134 -9.10 22.42 11.13
C ALA A 134 -10.51 21.89 11.45
N GLU A 135 -11.26 22.54 12.35
CA GLU A 135 -12.56 22.01 12.77
C GLU A 135 -13.62 22.11 11.67
N ASP A 136 -13.65 23.19 10.89
CA ASP A 136 -14.59 23.34 9.77
C ASP A 136 -14.36 22.31 8.67
N ALA A 137 -13.10 22.10 8.29
CA ALA A 137 -12.73 21.09 7.30
C ALA A 137 -13.01 19.66 7.78
N ILE A 138 -12.85 19.39 9.08
CA ILE A 138 -13.20 18.09 9.69
C ILE A 138 -14.72 17.92 9.71
N ARG A 139 -15.48 18.97 10.06
CA ARG A 139 -16.94 18.97 10.10
C ARG A 139 -17.56 18.77 8.72
N ASP A 140 -17.03 19.43 7.69
CA ASP A 140 -17.53 19.29 6.32
C ASP A 140 -17.19 17.93 5.73
N ARG A 141 -16.02 17.37 6.06
CA ARG A 141 -15.67 16.00 5.69
C ARG A 141 -16.54 14.98 6.40
N GLN A 142 -16.92 15.22 7.65
CA GLN A 142 -17.85 14.38 8.40
C GLN A 142 -19.25 14.42 7.76
N LYS A 143 -19.76 15.60 7.42
CA LYS A 143 -21.04 15.75 6.70
C LYS A 143 -21.04 15.02 5.36
N PHE A 144 -19.96 15.14 4.59
CA PHE A 144 -19.81 14.49 3.28
C PHE A 144 -19.74 12.96 3.37
N VAL A 145 -19.08 12.42 4.39
CA VAL A 145 -19.03 10.96 4.59
C VAL A 145 -20.42 10.45 4.96
N VAL A 146 -21.10 11.09 5.92
CA VAL A 146 -22.44 10.71 6.36
C VAL A 146 -23.47 10.80 5.22
N SER A 147 -23.38 11.81 4.36
CA SER A 147 -24.31 11.99 3.23
C SER A 147 -24.13 10.95 2.13
N ILE A 148 -22.92 10.44 1.91
CA ILE A 148 -22.64 9.45 0.86
C ILE A 148 -22.90 8.02 1.34
N THR A 149 -22.54 7.69 2.58
CA THR A 149 -22.63 6.32 3.08
C THR A 149 -23.91 6.05 3.86
N GLY A 150 -24.64 7.09 4.28
CA GLY A 150 -25.78 6.97 5.19
C GLY A 150 -25.42 6.42 6.58
N LYS A 151 -24.13 6.34 6.91
CA LYS A 151 -23.61 5.65 8.11
C LYS A 151 -22.51 6.47 8.78
N GLY A 152 -22.59 6.56 10.11
CA GLY A 152 -21.78 7.45 10.96
C GLY A 152 -20.26 7.21 10.95
N PRO A 153 -19.47 8.16 11.49
CA PRO A 153 -18.03 8.30 11.22
C PRO A 153 -17.11 7.29 11.96
N VAL A 154 -17.63 6.44 12.84
CA VAL A 154 -16.78 5.65 13.77
C VAL A 154 -16.21 4.38 13.13
N GLY A 155 -16.92 3.75 12.19
CA GLY A 155 -16.52 2.45 11.62
C GLY A 155 -15.24 2.47 10.77
N LYS A 156 -14.87 3.64 10.22
CA LYS A 156 -13.72 3.72 9.30
C LYS A 156 -12.37 3.95 9.98
N LEU A 157 -12.36 4.46 11.21
CA LEU A 157 -11.13 4.84 11.94
C LEU A 157 -10.59 3.71 12.85
N SER A 158 -11.44 2.79 13.33
CA SER A 158 -11.04 1.77 14.30
C SER A 158 -10.63 0.42 13.67
N GLY A 159 -10.90 0.20 12.38
CA GLY A 159 -10.61 -1.07 11.69
C GLY A 159 -11.36 -2.29 12.24
N LYS A 160 -12.20 -2.10 13.26
CA LYS A 160 -13.10 -3.11 13.81
C LYS A 160 -14.48 -2.84 13.25
N TRP A 161 -14.91 -3.74 12.37
CA TRP A 161 -16.29 -3.80 11.90
C TRP A 161 -17.14 -4.22 13.10
N PHE A 162 -17.89 -3.30 13.67
CA PHE A 162 -18.76 -3.57 14.81
C PHE A 162 -19.93 -4.44 14.33
N ASN A 163 -20.22 -5.50 15.08
CA ASN A 163 -21.37 -6.35 14.84
C ASN A 163 -22.63 -5.53 15.12
N SER A 164 -23.63 -5.61 14.23
CA SER A 164 -24.89 -4.85 14.32
C SER A 164 -25.67 -5.03 15.65
N VAL A 165 -25.37 -6.09 16.41
CA VAL A 165 -25.95 -6.36 17.74
C VAL A 165 -25.28 -5.52 18.85
N ASP A 166 -24.00 -5.17 18.71
CA ASP A 166 -23.31 -4.21 19.59
C ASP A 166 -23.60 -2.74 19.19
N GLU A 167 -24.03 -2.48 17.95
CA GLU A 167 -24.19 -1.12 17.40
C GLU A 167 -25.44 -0.37 17.84
N ARG A 168 -26.49 -1.02 18.36
CA ARG A 168 -27.69 -0.28 18.75
C ARG A 168 -27.56 0.41 20.12
N GLY A 169 -26.55 0.05 20.92
CA GLY A 169 -26.46 0.50 22.32
C GLY A 169 -27.72 0.19 23.13
N LEU A 170 -28.53 -0.75 22.62
CA LEU A 170 -29.79 -1.14 23.22
C LEU A 170 -29.46 -2.11 24.36
N PRO A 171 -30.05 -1.90 25.55
CA PRO A 171 -30.03 -2.89 26.60
C PRO A 171 -30.49 -4.24 26.06
N LYS A 172 -29.93 -5.34 26.57
CA LYS A 172 -30.28 -6.71 26.11
C LYS A 172 -31.76 -7.06 26.25
N HIS A 173 -32.52 -6.27 27.01
CA HIS A 173 -33.93 -6.46 27.29
C HIS A 173 -34.85 -5.61 26.39
N CYS A 174 -34.32 -4.87 25.41
CA CYS A 174 -35.16 -4.18 24.42
C CYS A 174 -35.67 -5.17 23.36
N ASP A 175 -37.00 -5.23 23.19
CA ASP A 175 -37.65 -6.05 22.18
C ASP A 175 -37.33 -5.56 20.75
N GLU A 176 -37.11 -6.50 19.84
CA GLU A 176 -36.68 -6.27 18.45
C GLU A 176 -37.72 -5.51 17.59
N ALA A 177 -38.96 -5.38 18.09
CA ALA A 177 -40.08 -4.75 17.41
C ALA A 177 -40.23 -3.24 17.68
N TRP A 178 -39.36 -2.63 18.50
CA TRP A 178 -39.49 -1.22 18.88
C TRP A 178 -38.86 -0.24 17.87
N PRO A 179 -39.49 0.92 17.56
CA PRO A 179 -38.94 1.90 16.63
C PRO A 179 -37.64 2.54 17.15
N ASP A 180 -36.56 2.42 16.36
CA ASP A 180 -35.17 2.77 16.72
C ASP A 180 -34.92 4.21 17.22
N TRP A 181 -35.85 5.14 17.06
CA TRP A 181 -35.64 6.57 17.39
C TRP A 181 -36.05 6.95 18.83
N ASN A 182 -36.76 6.10 19.56
CA ASN A 182 -37.15 6.38 20.96
C ASN A 182 -36.18 5.82 22.01
N ALA A 183 -35.17 5.07 21.59
CA ALA A 183 -34.28 4.34 22.50
C ALA A 183 -33.10 5.16 23.04
N SER A 184 -32.75 6.29 22.43
CA SER A 184 -31.55 7.06 22.82
C SER A 184 -31.66 7.81 24.16
N SER A 185 -32.78 7.71 24.89
CA SER A 185 -33.01 8.44 26.15
C SER A 185 -33.61 7.62 27.30
N SER A 186 -33.87 6.33 27.12
CA SER A 186 -34.40 5.48 28.19
C SER A 186 -33.27 4.93 29.06
N THR A 187 -32.91 5.65 30.14
CA THR A 187 -32.02 5.16 31.21
C THR A 187 -32.75 4.96 32.54
N TYR A 188 -34.09 4.94 32.48
CA TYR A 188 -34.95 5.02 33.66
C TYR A 188 -35.45 3.67 34.16
N THR A 189 -35.36 2.60 33.37
CA THR A 189 -35.80 1.29 33.85
C THR A 189 -34.84 0.76 34.92
N LYS A 190 -35.36 -0.09 35.82
CA LYS A 190 -34.51 -0.70 36.86
C LYS A 190 -33.46 -1.63 36.24
N ASP A 191 -33.78 -2.24 35.10
CA ASP A 191 -32.92 -3.18 34.41
C ASP A 191 -31.75 -2.46 33.70
N ASP A 192 -31.99 -1.28 33.11
CA ASP A 192 -30.93 -0.42 32.56
C ASP A 192 -29.89 -0.06 33.63
N ARG A 193 -30.35 0.35 34.82
CA ARG A 193 -29.45 0.74 35.92
C ARG A 193 -28.59 -0.42 36.38
N LYS A 194 -29.17 -1.63 36.42
CA LYS A 194 -28.45 -2.84 36.81
C LYS A 194 -27.39 -3.23 35.79
N GLU A 195 -27.70 -3.17 34.49
CA GLU A 195 -26.73 -3.48 33.43
C GLU A 195 -25.57 -2.47 33.42
N VAL A 196 -25.86 -1.18 33.63
CA VAL A 196 -24.83 -0.15 33.78
C VAL A 196 -23.95 -0.42 35.00
N GLU A 197 -24.54 -0.76 36.15
CA GLU A 197 -23.79 -1.05 37.38
C GLU A 197 -22.93 -2.31 37.24
N GLU A 198 -23.43 -3.36 36.61
CA GLU A 198 -22.67 -4.58 36.28
C GLU A 198 -21.50 -4.26 35.32
N SER A 199 -21.74 -3.46 34.29
CA SER A 199 -20.69 -3.06 33.34
C SER A 199 -19.60 -2.22 34.02
N PHE A 200 -19.99 -1.35 34.96
CA PHE A 200 -19.08 -0.54 35.75
C PHE A 200 -18.25 -1.40 36.70
N CYS A 201 -18.87 -2.32 37.43
CA CYS A 201 -18.18 -3.27 38.30
C CYS A 201 -17.19 -4.13 37.51
N ALA A 202 -17.58 -4.65 36.34
CA ALA A 202 -16.69 -5.44 35.49
C ALA A 202 -15.51 -4.62 34.93
N PHE A 203 -15.76 -3.36 34.56
CA PHE A 203 -14.69 -2.43 34.16
C PHE A 203 -13.74 -2.17 35.33
N GLU A 204 -14.28 -1.98 36.53
CA GLU A 204 -13.47 -1.64 37.69
C GLU A 204 -12.65 -2.82 38.21
N GLU A 205 -13.20 -4.03 38.19
CA GLU A 205 -12.42 -5.25 38.42
C GLU A 205 -11.27 -5.37 37.42
N ARG A 206 -11.50 -5.06 36.14
CA ARG A 206 -10.45 -5.09 35.11
C ARG A 206 -9.38 -4.03 35.39
N ARG A 207 -9.77 -2.83 35.85
CA ARG A 207 -8.84 -1.78 36.26
C ARG A 207 -8.00 -2.22 37.45
N ILE A 208 -8.62 -2.79 38.49
CA ILE A 208 -7.94 -3.29 39.68
C ILE A 208 -6.94 -4.40 39.29
N ARG A 209 -7.34 -5.40 38.49
CA ARG A 209 -6.43 -6.47 38.01
C ARG A 209 -5.27 -5.93 37.16
N SER A 210 -5.52 -4.91 36.34
CA SER A 210 -4.46 -4.27 35.54
C SER A 210 -3.52 -3.43 36.41
N ASN A 211 -3.99 -2.85 37.51
CA ASN A 211 -3.18 -2.01 38.38
C ASN A 211 -2.37 -2.85 39.39
N THR A 212 -2.92 -3.95 39.90
CA THR A 212 -2.22 -4.83 40.86
C THR A 212 -1.02 -5.53 40.24
N SER A 213 -1.03 -5.81 38.93
CA SER A 213 0.05 -6.51 38.23
C SER A 213 1.20 -5.60 37.74
N LYS A 214 0.96 -4.29 37.58
CA LYS A 214 1.92 -3.38 36.93
C LYS A 214 2.79 -2.55 37.87
N VAL A 215 2.51 -2.56 39.18
CA VAL A 215 3.23 -1.76 40.17
C VAL A 215 3.83 -2.66 41.24
N THR A 216 4.61 -3.65 40.84
CA THR A 216 5.48 -4.42 41.77
C THR A 216 6.82 -3.73 42.02
N GLY A 217 7.09 -2.60 41.36
CA GLY A 217 8.27 -1.78 41.64
C GLY A 217 8.03 -0.81 42.80
N ARG A 218 8.99 -0.73 43.75
CA ARG A 218 9.06 0.40 44.69
C ARG A 218 9.05 1.71 43.89
N TYR A 219 8.19 2.65 44.25
CA TYR A 219 8.18 3.97 43.64
C TYR A 219 9.57 4.61 43.76
N VAL A 220 10.22 4.86 42.63
CA VAL A 220 11.50 5.57 42.58
C VAL A 220 11.20 7.05 42.42
N HIS A 221 11.74 7.88 43.31
CA HIS A 221 11.53 9.32 43.22
C HIS A 221 12.09 9.85 41.88
N PRO A 222 11.39 10.75 41.16
CA PRO A 222 11.84 11.24 39.86
C PRO A 222 13.27 11.80 39.86
N MET A 223 13.68 12.48 40.94
CA MET A 223 15.07 12.96 41.07
C MET A 223 16.10 11.84 41.19
N GLN A 224 15.77 10.74 41.84
CA GLN A 224 16.67 9.57 41.91
C GLN A 224 16.76 8.89 40.54
N SER A 225 15.65 8.79 39.83
CA SER A 225 15.61 8.27 38.46
C SER A 225 16.47 9.11 37.50
N THR A 226 16.36 10.45 37.55
CA THR A 226 17.17 11.33 36.69
C THR A 226 18.65 11.29 37.05
N GLN A 227 18.99 11.18 38.34
CA GLN A 227 20.38 10.98 38.78
C GLN A 227 20.94 9.66 38.28
N PHE A 228 20.18 8.57 38.38
CA PHE A 228 20.58 7.25 37.87
C PHE A 228 20.81 7.27 36.36
N ILE A 229 19.88 7.84 35.57
CA ILE A 229 20.03 7.99 34.12
C ILE A 229 21.27 8.83 33.79
N SER A 230 21.50 9.91 34.52
CA SER A 230 22.67 10.78 34.30
C SER A 230 23.98 10.08 34.65
N ALA A 231 24.01 9.26 35.70
CA ALA A 231 25.17 8.44 36.07
C ALA A 231 25.48 7.41 34.98
N GLN A 232 24.46 6.67 34.52
CA GLN A 232 24.60 5.71 33.42
C GLN A 232 25.08 6.38 32.12
N GLN A 233 24.61 7.59 31.82
CA GLN A 233 25.11 8.37 30.67
C GLN A 233 26.57 8.82 30.82
N ARG A 234 27.07 9.00 32.04
CA ARG A 234 28.49 9.31 32.28
C ARG A 234 29.35 8.06 32.12
N GLU A 235 28.91 6.94 32.68
CA GLU A 235 29.59 5.65 32.55
C GLU A 235 29.71 5.24 31.07
N THR A 236 28.61 5.26 30.31
CA THR A 236 28.64 4.97 28.86
C THR A 236 29.53 5.93 28.08
N LYS A 237 29.61 7.21 28.45
CA LYS A 237 30.55 8.17 27.83
C LYS A 237 32.01 7.83 28.15
N LEU A 238 32.30 7.37 29.37
CA LEU A 238 33.64 6.93 29.75
C LEU A 238 34.01 5.66 28.97
N GLU A 239 33.12 4.68 28.89
CA GLU A 239 33.31 3.45 28.09
C GLU A 239 33.58 3.78 26.61
N PHE A 240 32.79 4.66 26.00
CA PHE A 240 33.01 5.07 24.60
C PHE A 240 34.33 5.83 24.41
N HIS A 241 34.73 6.64 25.39
CA HIS A 241 36.00 7.33 25.34
C HIS A 241 37.17 6.34 25.44
N GLU A 242 37.11 5.35 26.33
CA GLU A 242 38.11 4.29 26.47
C GLU A 242 38.20 3.43 25.19
N LEU A 243 37.05 3.03 24.62
CA LEU A 243 37.00 2.28 23.38
C LEU A 243 37.61 3.05 22.20
N LYS A 244 37.34 4.36 22.13
CA LYS A 244 37.93 5.24 21.12
C LYS A 244 39.45 5.35 21.29
N GLN A 245 39.94 5.42 22.54
CA GLN A 245 41.38 5.40 22.79
C GLN A 245 42.02 4.07 22.40
N GLN A 246 41.33 2.95 22.63
CA GLN A 246 41.77 1.62 22.20
C GLN A 246 41.92 1.58 20.67
N PHE A 247 40.88 1.95 19.92
CA PHE A 247 40.97 2.03 18.45
C PHE A 247 42.09 2.97 17.97
N LYS A 248 42.32 4.09 18.66
CA LYS A 248 43.42 4.99 18.32
C LYS A 248 44.80 4.35 18.54
N ARG A 249 44.98 3.54 19.60
CA ARG A 249 46.22 2.79 19.85
C ARG A 249 46.44 1.73 18.78
N ASP A 250 45.40 0.97 18.43
CA ASP A 250 45.46 -0.08 17.41
C ASP A 250 45.77 0.51 16.03
N LEU A 251 45.07 1.58 15.63
CA LEU A 251 45.33 2.28 14.38
C LEU A 251 46.71 2.94 14.32
N LYS A 252 47.27 3.37 15.46
CA LYS A 252 48.64 3.92 15.53
C LYS A 252 49.68 2.82 15.31
N ALA A 253 49.40 1.59 15.73
CA ALA A 253 50.25 0.43 15.45
C ALA A 253 50.18 0.03 13.96
N GLU A 254 48.99 0.08 13.33
CA GLU A 254 48.80 -0.24 11.91
C GLU A 254 49.32 0.85 10.96
N PHE A 255 49.15 2.12 11.32
CA PHE A 255 49.48 3.28 10.48
C PHE A 255 50.39 4.27 11.21
N PRO A 256 51.68 3.94 11.45
CA PRO A 256 52.59 4.78 12.23
C PRO A 256 52.87 6.15 11.60
N THR A 257 52.68 6.30 10.29
CA THR A 257 52.91 7.55 9.54
C THR A 257 51.67 8.44 9.43
N ALA A 258 50.50 7.98 9.90
CA ALA A 258 49.27 8.76 9.80
C ALA A 258 49.25 9.92 10.81
N SER A 259 48.77 11.09 10.37
CA SER A 259 48.51 12.25 11.22
C SER A 259 47.49 11.92 12.32
N GLU A 260 47.62 12.55 13.48
CA GLU A 260 46.73 12.32 14.63
C GLU A 260 45.24 12.61 14.31
N GLU A 261 44.95 13.66 13.54
CA GLU A 261 43.58 13.99 13.12
C GLU A 261 42.95 12.87 12.28
N ARG A 262 43.73 12.27 11.38
CA ARG A 262 43.30 11.13 10.56
C ARG A 262 43.02 9.90 11.42
N LEU A 263 43.90 9.59 12.38
CA LEU A 263 43.71 8.49 13.32
C LEU A 263 42.46 8.72 14.18
N GLN A 264 42.21 9.94 14.63
CA GLN A 264 41.01 10.30 15.39
C GLN A 264 39.73 10.16 14.57
N ALA A 265 39.74 10.56 13.29
CA ALA A 265 38.60 10.39 12.38
C ALA A 265 38.32 8.90 12.10
N MET A 266 39.36 8.09 11.88
CA MET A 266 39.23 6.65 11.68
C MET A 266 38.71 5.94 12.93
N ALA A 267 39.25 6.27 14.12
CA ALA A 267 38.77 5.71 15.39
C ALA A 267 37.31 6.07 15.66
N GLN A 268 36.87 7.29 15.33
CA GLN A 268 35.46 7.68 15.46
C GLN A 268 34.57 6.86 14.53
N ARG A 269 34.98 6.66 13.27
CA ARG A 269 34.20 5.87 12.31
C ARG A 269 34.06 4.41 12.75
N LEU A 270 35.14 3.80 13.24
CA LEU A 270 35.11 2.43 13.76
C LEU A 270 34.23 2.30 15.01
N LEU A 271 34.23 3.32 15.88
CA LEU A 271 33.32 3.38 17.01
C LEU A 271 31.86 3.43 16.55
N ASP A 272 31.52 4.30 15.60
CA ASP A 272 30.15 4.42 15.08
C ASP A 272 29.69 3.12 14.40
N ASP A 273 30.55 2.48 13.61
CA ASP A 273 30.28 1.20 12.95
C ASP A 273 30.02 0.08 13.98
N LYS A 274 30.82 0.02 15.06
CA LYS A 274 30.64 -0.95 16.15
C LYS A 274 29.35 -0.70 16.92
N LEU A 275 29.03 0.53 17.27
CA LEU A 275 27.77 0.87 17.96
C LEU A 275 26.55 0.48 17.11
N LEU A 276 26.62 0.67 15.79
CA LEU A 276 25.56 0.27 14.88
C LEU A 276 25.43 -1.26 14.77
N GLN A 277 26.54 -2.00 14.86
CA GLN A 277 26.51 -3.47 14.95
C GLN A 277 25.92 -3.94 16.28
N ASP A 278 26.32 -3.35 17.41
CA ASP A 278 25.80 -3.68 18.72
C ASP A 278 24.30 -3.38 18.82
N GLU A 279 23.83 -2.26 18.26
CA GLU A 279 22.41 -1.94 18.17
C GLU A 279 21.64 -2.93 17.29
N LYS A 280 22.23 -3.35 16.15
CA LYS A 280 21.63 -4.39 15.31
C LYS A 280 21.53 -5.73 16.04
N LEU A 281 22.56 -6.13 16.76
CA LEU A 281 22.58 -7.36 17.54
C LEU A 281 21.59 -7.31 18.73
N ALA A 282 21.47 -6.15 19.38
CA ALA A 282 20.51 -5.96 20.47
C ALA A 282 19.06 -5.99 19.96
N ARG A 283 18.78 -5.38 18.79
CA ARG A 283 17.46 -5.40 18.16
C ARG A 283 17.12 -6.77 17.58
N PHE A 284 18.10 -7.44 16.99
CA PHE A 284 17.96 -8.72 16.31
C PHE A 284 19.01 -9.70 16.87
N PRO A 285 18.73 -10.35 18.02
CA PRO A 285 19.67 -11.30 18.64
C PRO A 285 19.85 -12.58 17.83
N VAL A 286 19.18 -12.70 16.67
CA VAL A 286 19.30 -13.84 15.78
C VAL A 286 20.51 -13.61 14.88
N GLN A 287 21.54 -14.45 15.03
CA GLN A 287 22.72 -14.44 14.17
C GLN A 287 22.28 -14.48 12.70
N GLU A 288 22.81 -13.58 11.86
CA GLU A 288 22.42 -13.39 10.44
C GLU A 288 22.50 -14.69 9.60
N GLY A 289 23.15 -15.75 10.11
CA GLY A 289 23.19 -17.09 9.51
C GLY A 289 21.94 -17.96 9.70
N HIS A 290 21.04 -17.66 10.65
CA HIS A 290 19.84 -18.45 10.93
C HIS A 290 18.56 -17.88 10.31
N PHE A 291 18.63 -16.69 9.72
CA PHE A 291 17.53 -16.08 8.98
C PHE A 291 17.59 -16.42 7.49
N ARG A 292 17.86 -17.69 7.16
CA ARG A 292 17.37 -18.23 5.89
C ARG A 292 15.97 -18.74 6.20
N PRO A 293 14.89 -17.97 5.94
CA PRO A 293 13.56 -18.53 6.02
C PRO A 293 13.61 -19.84 5.23
N ASN A 294 13.34 -20.95 5.90
CA ASN A 294 13.38 -22.24 5.24
C ASN A 294 12.20 -22.23 4.27
N LEU A 295 12.44 -21.75 3.04
CA LEU A 295 11.42 -21.54 2.02
C LEU A 295 10.70 -22.86 1.74
N THR A 296 11.34 -24.01 2.00
CA THR A 296 10.68 -25.32 1.91
C THR A 296 9.51 -25.50 2.89
N LEU A 297 9.53 -24.83 4.05
CA LEU A 297 8.46 -24.87 5.05
C LEU A 297 7.37 -23.82 4.80
N THR A 298 7.72 -22.66 4.22
CA THR A 298 6.77 -21.55 4.00
C THR A 298 6.19 -21.51 2.59
N SER A 299 6.88 -22.03 1.58
CA SER A 299 6.35 -22.28 0.24
C SER A 299 6.17 -23.79 0.06
N GLN A 300 5.13 -24.35 0.67
CA GLN A 300 4.58 -25.60 0.15
C GLN A 300 4.04 -25.27 -1.24
N ASP A 301 4.70 -25.80 -2.29
CA ASP A 301 4.25 -25.59 -3.66
C ASP A 301 2.85 -26.19 -3.80
N ARG A 302 1.80 -25.37 -3.72
CA ARG A 302 0.40 -25.80 -3.77
C ARG A 302 -0.05 -26.18 -5.18
N ARG A 303 0.90 -26.43 -6.08
CA ARG A 303 0.62 -26.86 -7.45
C ARG A 303 0.05 -28.27 -7.43
N TYR A 304 -1.13 -28.43 -8.03
CA TYR A 304 -1.74 -29.74 -8.22
C TYR A 304 -2.00 -30.00 -9.70
N LYS A 305 -1.97 -31.27 -10.09
CA LYS A 305 -2.27 -31.70 -11.46
C LYS A 305 -3.77 -31.94 -11.57
N VAL A 306 -4.43 -31.20 -12.45
CA VAL A 306 -5.81 -31.47 -12.85
C VAL A 306 -5.76 -32.28 -14.13
N HIS A 307 -6.45 -33.42 -14.13
CA HIS A 307 -6.51 -34.34 -15.26
C HIS A 307 -7.87 -34.20 -15.93
N GLU A 308 -7.88 -34.05 -17.25
CA GLU A 308 -9.09 -33.86 -18.04
C GLU A 308 -9.02 -34.77 -19.28
N HIS A 309 -10.18 -35.32 -19.67
CA HIS A 309 -10.33 -36.01 -20.94
C HIS A 309 -10.73 -34.98 -21.99
N THR A 310 -10.01 -34.93 -23.10
CA THR A 310 -10.35 -34.06 -24.24
C THR A 310 -11.40 -34.67 -25.17
N GLY A 311 -11.57 -35.99 -25.09
CA GLY A 311 -12.58 -36.72 -25.86
C GLY A 311 -13.94 -36.74 -25.18
N THR A 312 -14.93 -37.25 -25.89
CA THR A 312 -16.27 -37.54 -25.36
C THR A 312 -16.36 -38.99 -24.87
N TRP A 313 -17.17 -39.22 -23.84
CA TRP A 313 -17.58 -40.55 -23.38
C TRP A 313 -18.67 -41.09 -24.32
N ALA A 314 -18.35 -42.11 -25.11
CA ALA A 314 -19.25 -42.62 -26.15
C ALA A 314 -19.15 -44.15 -26.27
N TRP A 315 -20.16 -44.78 -26.87
CA TRP A 315 -20.16 -46.21 -27.16
C TRP A 315 -19.23 -46.52 -28.34
N SER A 316 -18.30 -47.46 -28.16
CA SER A 316 -17.42 -47.94 -29.23
C SER A 316 -18.00 -49.21 -29.84
N GLU A 317 -18.28 -49.18 -31.14
CA GLU A 317 -18.74 -50.36 -31.88
C GLU A 317 -17.67 -51.44 -32.00
N ALA A 318 -16.38 -51.07 -31.97
CA ALA A 318 -15.28 -52.03 -32.09
C ALA A 318 -15.13 -52.88 -30.82
N GLU A 319 -15.22 -52.25 -29.65
CA GLU A 319 -15.03 -52.89 -28.34
C GLU A 319 -16.37 -53.26 -27.67
N GLN A 320 -17.50 -52.89 -28.29
CA GLN A 320 -18.86 -53.14 -27.79
C GLN A 320 -19.06 -52.68 -26.33
N CYS A 321 -18.49 -51.53 -25.98
CA CYS A 321 -18.61 -50.92 -24.66
C CYS A 321 -18.43 -49.39 -24.70
N HIS A 322 -18.83 -48.69 -23.63
CA HIS A 322 -18.55 -47.26 -23.48
C HIS A 322 -17.08 -47.02 -23.14
N CYS A 323 -16.44 -46.10 -23.84
CA CYS A 323 -15.08 -45.68 -23.57
C CYS A 323 -14.85 -44.19 -23.88
N TRP A 324 -13.82 -43.62 -23.26
CA TRP A 324 -13.35 -42.27 -23.58
C TRP A 324 -12.67 -42.28 -24.95
N THR A 325 -13.18 -41.49 -25.90
CA THR A 325 -12.63 -41.44 -27.27
C THR A 325 -11.17 -40.98 -27.35
N CYS A 326 -10.68 -40.21 -26.37
CA CYS A 326 -9.30 -39.69 -26.38
C CYS A 326 -8.24 -40.72 -25.95
N CYS A 327 -8.60 -41.70 -25.12
CA CYS A 327 -7.62 -42.63 -24.53
C CYS A 327 -8.09 -44.09 -24.48
N MET A 328 -9.29 -44.36 -25.01
CA MET A 328 -9.96 -45.66 -25.02
C MET A 328 -10.09 -46.28 -23.62
N ASN A 329 -10.16 -45.47 -22.56
CA ASN A 329 -10.36 -45.95 -21.21
C ASN A 329 -11.84 -46.30 -20.99
N PHE A 330 -12.13 -47.44 -20.36
CA PHE A 330 -13.49 -47.98 -20.17
C PHE A 330 -14.14 -47.57 -18.84
N SER A 331 -13.47 -46.75 -18.03
CA SER A 331 -14.09 -46.17 -16.83
C SER A 331 -14.40 -44.69 -17.03
N GLU A 332 -15.65 -44.31 -16.79
CA GLU A 332 -16.11 -42.92 -16.90
C GLU A 332 -15.32 -42.01 -15.95
N ASP A 333 -15.11 -42.45 -14.71
CA ASP A 333 -14.34 -41.72 -13.68
C ASP A 333 -12.82 -41.87 -13.79
N SER A 334 -12.31 -42.40 -14.92
CA SER A 334 -10.87 -42.56 -15.08
C SER A 334 -10.13 -41.22 -15.15
N ARG A 335 -8.86 -41.23 -14.73
CA ARG A 335 -7.98 -40.06 -14.84
C ARG A 335 -7.79 -39.66 -16.31
N GLY A 336 -8.03 -38.38 -16.61
CA GLY A 336 -7.80 -37.76 -17.91
C GLY A 336 -6.41 -38.03 -18.51
N CYS A 337 -6.36 -38.23 -19.83
CA CYS A 337 -5.11 -38.41 -20.58
C CYS A 337 -4.28 -37.13 -20.68
N GLU A 338 -4.93 -35.97 -20.61
CA GLU A 338 -4.26 -34.68 -20.52
C GLU A 338 -4.24 -34.17 -19.08
N HIS A 339 -3.20 -33.39 -18.76
CA HIS A 339 -3.10 -32.78 -17.45
C HIS A 339 -2.52 -31.37 -17.53
N ARG A 340 -3.08 -30.50 -16.69
CA ARG A 340 -2.59 -29.14 -16.47
C ARG A 340 -2.17 -28.99 -15.02
N VAL A 341 -1.03 -28.32 -14.80
CA VAL A 341 -0.55 -27.98 -13.46
C VAL A 341 -1.20 -26.66 -13.07
N VAL A 342 -2.15 -26.70 -12.15
CA VAL A 342 -2.80 -25.50 -11.62
C VAL A 342 -1.99 -25.00 -10.46
N ASN A 343 -1.49 -23.77 -10.59
CA ASN A 343 -0.88 -23.05 -9.48
C ASN A 343 -1.92 -22.08 -8.89
N PRO A 344 -2.53 -22.39 -7.74
CA PRO A 344 -3.54 -21.51 -7.13
C PRO A 344 -2.95 -20.16 -6.69
N ASP A 345 -1.62 -20.07 -6.57
CA ASP A 345 -0.90 -18.85 -6.17
C ASP A 345 -0.38 -18.05 -7.38
N ALA A 346 -0.48 -18.60 -8.60
CA ALA A 346 -0.14 -17.85 -9.80
C ALA A 346 -1.23 -16.81 -10.07
N TRP A 347 -0.86 -15.53 -10.03
CA TRP A 347 -1.75 -14.46 -10.41
C TRP A 347 -2.07 -14.56 -11.91
N SER A 348 -3.32 -14.83 -12.26
CA SER A 348 -3.73 -14.77 -13.66
C SER A 348 -3.79 -13.30 -14.10
N LEU A 349 -2.81 -12.86 -14.90
CA LEU A 349 -2.79 -11.52 -15.50
C LEU A 349 -3.95 -11.29 -16.50
N ALA A 350 -4.68 -12.35 -16.89
CA ALA A 350 -5.81 -12.29 -17.81
C ALA A 350 -7.14 -11.81 -17.18
N GLY A 351 -7.17 -11.45 -15.89
CA GLY A 351 -8.39 -11.14 -15.14
C GLY A 351 -9.14 -9.85 -15.48
N PHE A 352 -8.98 -9.25 -16.67
CA PHE A 352 -9.71 -8.02 -17.03
C PHE A 352 -10.20 -7.95 -18.49
N GLU A 353 -10.24 -9.06 -19.22
CA GLU A 353 -11.05 -9.08 -20.44
C GLU A 353 -12.52 -9.18 -20.03
N ARG A 354 -13.19 -8.03 -20.07
CA ARG A 354 -14.64 -7.93 -19.85
C ARG A 354 -15.31 -8.98 -20.73
N TYR A 355 -16.02 -9.91 -20.11
CA TYR A 355 -17.03 -10.73 -20.73
C TYR A 355 -18.03 -9.80 -21.43
N HIS A 356 -17.76 -9.45 -22.69
CA HIS A 356 -18.79 -8.99 -23.60
C HIS A 356 -19.60 -10.24 -23.91
N ALA A 357 -20.57 -10.52 -23.05
CA ALA A 357 -21.67 -11.42 -23.36
C ALA A 357 -22.40 -10.82 -24.56
N GLY A 358 -21.97 -11.20 -25.75
CA GLY A 358 -22.77 -11.10 -26.96
C GLY A 358 -24.01 -11.94 -26.74
N LYS A 359 -25.07 -11.32 -26.22
CA LYS A 359 -26.42 -11.82 -26.43
C LYS A 359 -26.63 -11.78 -27.94
N GLY A 360 -26.70 -12.96 -28.53
CA GLY A 360 -26.99 -13.15 -29.95
C GLY A 360 -28.24 -12.39 -30.37
N LEU A 361 -28.12 -11.74 -31.51
CA LEU A 361 -29.21 -11.47 -32.44
C LEU A 361 -29.55 -12.77 -33.18
#